data_AF-A0A6B2G5E0-F1
#
_entry.id   AF-A0A6B2G5E0-F1
#
_cell.length_a   1.000
_cell.length_b   1.000
_cell.length_c   1.000
_cell.angle_alpha   90.00
_cell.angle_beta   90.00
_cell.angle_gamma   90.00
#
_symmetry.space_group_name_H-M   'P 1'
#
loop_
_entity.id
_entity.type
_entity.pdbx_description
1 polymer ?
#
loop_
_entity_poly.entity_id
_entity_poly.type
_entity_poly.pdbx_seq_one_letter_code
_entity_poly.pdbx_strand_id
1 'polypeptide(L)'
;RIAKESDRNLRRALLMLETCRVSSYPFQDSQNIELPHWQIFIRDISQSIIQSQSSEKLMDIRSKLYELLSRCIPSDIIMKELLMGLLPFLDNVIKNETIQLAAHYENRLRKGSKAIFHLEAFIAHVMFNYKRYIDEGIVDNL
;
A
#
# COMPACT_ATOMS: atom_id res chain seq x y z
N ARG A 1 -7.10 -1.00 21.78
CA ARG A 1 -6.85 -1.51 20.41
C ARG A 1 -7.27 -0.48 19.35
N ILE A 2 -8.51 0.00 19.35
CA ILE A 2 -9.02 1.04 18.41
C ILE A 2 -8.14 2.30 18.39
N ALA A 3 -7.75 2.83 19.55
CA ALA A 3 -6.90 4.02 19.62
C ALA A 3 -5.58 3.87 18.83
N LYS A 4 -4.97 2.68 18.85
CA LYS A 4 -3.74 2.38 18.09
C LYS A 4 -4.01 2.27 16.60
N GLU A 5 -5.04 1.51 16.20
CA GLU A 5 -5.42 1.28 14.79
C GLU A 5 -5.99 2.53 14.08
N SER A 6 -6.48 3.49 14.86
CA SER A 6 -6.98 4.76 14.35
C SER A 6 -5.88 5.73 13.92
N ASP A 7 -4.62 5.45 14.24
CA ASP A 7 -3.47 6.33 13.95
C ASP A 7 -3.70 7.79 14.36
N ARG A 8 -4.18 7.98 15.59
CA ARG A 8 -4.52 9.31 16.18
C ARG A 8 -5.60 10.08 15.40
N ASN A 9 -6.35 9.43 14.52
CA ASN A 9 -7.49 10.02 13.82
C ASN A 9 -8.80 9.71 14.58
N LEU A 10 -9.33 10.71 15.27
CA LEU A 10 -10.54 10.56 16.09
C LEU A 10 -11.76 10.13 15.26
N ARG A 11 -11.93 10.65 14.05
CA ARG A 11 -13.04 10.25 13.16
C ARG A 11 -12.93 8.76 12.82
N ARG A 12 -11.73 8.29 12.47
CA ARG A 12 -11.47 6.87 12.19
C ARG A 12 -11.73 6.00 13.43
N ALA A 13 -11.33 6.45 14.61
CA ALA A 13 -11.57 5.73 15.87
C ALA A 13 -13.06 5.55 16.17
N LEU A 14 -13.86 6.60 15.98
CA LEU A 14 -15.32 6.54 16.20
C LEU A 14 -16.01 5.59 15.22
N LEU A 15 -15.70 5.72 13.93
CA LEU A 15 -16.25 4.83 12.89
C LEU A 15 -15.87 3.36 13.15
N MET A 16 -14.62 3.10 13.51
CA MET A 16 -14.17 1.75 13.90
C MET A 16 -14.96 1.19 15.09
N LEU A 17 -15.22 2.03 16.10
CA LEU A 17 -16.00 1.62 17.28
C LEU A 17 -17.46 1.32 16.90
N GLU A 18 -18.07 2.13 16.04
CA GLU A 18 -19.42 1.90 15.53
C GLU A 18 -19.49 0.59 14.73
N THR A 19 -18.54 0.36 13.81
CA THR A 19 -18.45 -0.90 13.06
C THR A 19 -18.29 -2.10 13.97
N CYS A 20 -17.44 -2.02 15.01
CA CYS A 20 -17.31 -3.09 15.99
C CYS A 20 -18.65 -3.37 16.68
N ARG A 21 -19.36 -2.34 17.13
CA ARG A 21 -20.66 -2.51 17.79
C ARG A 21 -21.70 -3.18 16.88
N VAL A 22 -21.74 -2.80 15.61
CA VAL A 22 -22.68 -3.37 14.63
C VAL A 22 -22.32 -4.82 14.29
N SER A 23 -21.03 -5.12 14.19
CA SER A 23 -20.51 -6.46 13.87
C SER A 23 -20.76 -7.46 15.01
N SER A 24 -20.52 -7.05 16.26
CA SER A 24 -20.78 -7.90 17.43
C SER A 24 -20.93 -7.08 18.71
N TYR A 25 -22.00 -7.34 19.47
CA TYR A 25 -22.25 -6.76 20.79
C TYR A 25 -22.89 -7.80 21.72
N PRO A 26 -22.49 -7.92 23.01
CA PRO A 26 -21.53 -7.09 23.76
C PRO A 26 -20.07 -7.17 23.26
N PHE A 27 -19.29 -6.12 23.51
CA PHE A 27 -17.88 -6.07 23.09
C PHE A 27 -17.07 -7.20 23.72
N GLN A 28 -16.18 -7.81 22.93
CA GLN A 28 -15.26 -8.87 23.38
C GLN A 28 -13.81 -8.43 23.21
N ASP A 29 -12.93 -8.87 24.11
CA ASP A 29 -11.50 -8.54 24.06
C ASP A 29 -10.82 -9.07 22.79
N SER A 30 -11.31 -10.19 22.23
CA SER A 30 -10.82 -10.84 21.01
C SER A 30 -11.47 -10.32 19.72
N GLN A 31 -12.37 -9.34 19.79
CA GLN A 31 -13.09 -8.84 18.62
C GLN A 31 -12.12 -8.25 17.58
N ASN A 32 -12.29 -8.58 16.31
CA ASN A 32 -11.47 -8.00 15.25
C ASN A 32 -11.94 -6.58 14.90
N ILE A 33 -10.98 -5.68 14.74
CA ILE A 33 -11.25 -4.33 14.27
C ILE A 33 -11.20 -4.38 12.75
N GLU A 34 -12.36 -4.21 12.13
CA GLU A 34 -12.48 -4.19 10.68
C GLU A 34 -11.83 -2.92 10.11
N LEU A 35 -10.97 -3.10 9.11
CA LEU A 35 -10.38 -2.00 8.35
C LEU A 35 -11.24 -1.67 7.14
N PRO A 36 -11.20 -0.43 6.64
CA PRO A 36 -11.87 -0.09 5.39
C PRO A 36 -11.43 -1.00 4.24
N HIS A 37 -12.37 -1.47 3.43
CA HIS A 37 -12.10 -2.39 2.31
C HIS A 37 -11.01 -1.89 1.37
N TRP A 38 -11.00 -0.59 1.08
CA TRP A 38 -9.97 0.01 0.22
C TRP A 38 -8.56 -0.12 0.80
N GLN A 39 -8.42 -0.06 2.13
CA GLN A 39 -7.13 -0.16 2.79
C GLN A 39 -6.62 -1.60 2.75
N ILE A 40 -7.52 -2.58 2.93
CA ILE A 40 -7.20 -4.01 2.76
C ILE A 40 -6.76 -4.27 1.31
N PHE A 41 -7.51 -3.75 0.34
CA PHE A 41 -7.21 -3.92 -1.08
C PHE A 41 -5.83 -3.37 -1.47
N ILE A 42 -5.42 -2.21 -0.93
CA ILE A 42 -4.07 -1.66 -1.15
C ILE A 42 -2.97 -2.53 -0.52
N ARG A 43 -3.23 -3.12 0.65
CA ARG A 43 -2.29 -4.07 1.28
C ARG A 43 -2.11 -5.32 0.42
N ASP A 44 -3.20 -5.84 -0.15
CA ASP A 44 -3.15 -6.99 -1.06
C ASP A 44 -2.37 -6.65 -2.34
N ILE A 45 -2.53 -5.44 -2.88
CA ILE A 45 -1.70 -4.93 -4.00
C ILE A 45 -0.22 -4.90 -3.59
N SER A 46 0.09 -4.39 -2.40
CA SER A 46 1.47 -4.29 -1.90
C SER A 46 2.13 -5.67 -1.80
N GLN A 47 1.42 -6.65 -1.24
CA GLN A 47 1.88 -8.04 -1.18
C GLN A 47 2.06 -8.64 -2.58
N SER A 48 1.12 -8.36 -3.48
CA SER A 48 1.14 -8.80 -4.88
C SER A 48 2.33 -8.23 -5.67
N ILE A 49 2.82 -7.03 -5.33
CA ILE A 49 4.04 -6.43 -5.90
C ILE A 49 5.29 -7.21 -5.48
N ILE A 50 5.36 -7.65 -4.23
CA ILE A 50 6.50 -8.39 -3.66
C ILE A 50 6.53 -9.84 -4.18
N GLN A 51 5.36 -10.45 -4.39
CA GLN A 51 5.26 -11.84 -4.84
C GLN A 51 5.77 -12.08 -6.26
N SER A 52 5.62 -11.12 -7.18
CA SER A 52 6.02 -11.30 -8.58
C SER A 52 6.29 -9.97 -9.27
N GLN A 53 7.46 -9.86 -9.91
CA GLN A 53 7.91 -8.68 -10.66
C GLN A 53 7.88 -8.95 -12.17
N SER A 54 6.71 -9.31 -12.71
CA SER A 54 6.48 -9.49 -14.15
C SER A 54 5.66 -8.33 -14.75
N SER A 55 5.77 -8.13 -16.06
CA SER A 55 4.98 -7.12 -16.79
C SER A 55 3.48 -7.43 -16.75
N GLU A 56 3.09 -8.70 -16.82
CA GLU A 56 1.71 -9.16 -16.65
C GLU A 56 1.16 -8.75 -15.28
N LYS A 57 1.95 -8.97 -14.22
CA LYS A 57 1.57 -8.61 -12.86
C LYS A 57 1.39 -7.10 -12.70
N LEU A 58 2.24 -6.31 -13.32
CA LEU A 58 2.12 -4.85 -13.35
C LEU A 58 0.81 -4.41 -14.03
N MET A 59 0.40 -5.09 -15.11
CA MET A 59 -0.85 -4.83 -15.82
C MET A 59 -2.08 -5.15 -14.95
N ASP A 60 -2.04 -6.25 -14.22
CA ASP A 60 -3.09 -6.59 -13.24
C ASP A 60 -3.19 -5.52 -12.16
N ILE A 61 -2.05 -5.10 -11.61
CA ILE A 61 -1.99 -4.06 -10.59
C ILE A 61 -2.52 -2.73 -11.13
N ARG A 62 -2.19 -2.37 -12.38
CA ARG A 62 -2.76 -1.19 -13.05
C ARG A 62 -4.29 -1.23 -13.06
N SER A 63 -4.87 -2.39 -13.34
CA SER A 63 -6.33 -2.58 -13.33
C SER A 63 -6.92 -2.36 -11.93
N LYS A 64 -6.24 -2.87 -10.89
CA LYS A 64 -6.62 -2.63 -9.48
C LYS A 64 -6.50 -1.17 -9.08
N LEU A 65 -5.48 -0.45 -9.56
CA LEU A 65 -5.35 0.99 -9.33
C LEU A 65 -6.49 1.78 -9.98
N TYR A 66 -6.96 1.37 -11.17
CA TYR A 66 -8.15 1.98 -11.77
C TYR A 66 -9.39 1.77 -10.94
N GLU A 67 -9.57 0.60 -10.33
CA GLU A 67 -10.69 0.33 -9.42
C GLU A 67 -10.67 1.23 -8.17
N LEU A 68 -9.49 1.49 -7.61
CA LEU A 68 -9.34 2.42 -6.50
C LEU A 68 -9.68 3.87 -6.91
N LEU A 69 -9.13 4.32 -8.04
CA LEU A 69 -9.33 5.68 -8.54
C LEU A 69 -10.79 5.91 -8.97
N SER A 70 -11.45 4.93 -9.57
CA SER A 70 -12.87 5.03 -9.97
C SER A 70 -13.82 5.11 -8.78
N ARG A 71 -13.43 4.56 -7.63
CA ARG A 71 -14.13 4.68 -6.34
C ARG A 71 -13.77 5.96 -5.57
N CYS A 72 -13.18 6.94 -6.24
CA CYS A 72 -12.82 8.24 -5.70
C CYS A 72 -11.86 8.20 -4.49
N ILE A 73 -10.98 7.20 -4.43
CA ILE A 73 -9.94 7.16 -3.42
C ILE A 73 -8.81 8.09 -3.86
N PRO A 74 -8.44 9.10 -3.05
CA PRO A 74 -7.40 10.06 -3.42
C PRO A 74 -6.07 9.36 -3.67
N SER A 75 -5.38 9.77 -4.74
CA SER A 75 -4.19 9.09 -5.21
C SER A 75 -2.96 9.26 -4.30
N ASP A 76 -2.93 10.34 -3.52
CA ASP A 76 -1.97 10.56 -2.44
C ASP A 76 -2.16 9.57 -1.28
N ILE A 77 -3.42 9.25 -0.94
CA ILE A 77 -3.73 8.18 0.03
C ILE A 77 -3.29 6.82 -0.51
N ILE A 78 -3.55 6.54 -1.79
CA ILE A 78 -3.09 5.30 -2.44
C ILE A 78 -1.57 5.19 -2.35
N MET A 79 -0.83 6.25 -2.73
CA MET A 79 0.63 6.27 -2.68
C MET A 79 1.16 6.02 -1.25
N LYS A 80 0.61 6.71 -0.26
CA LYS A 80 1.02 6.57 1.14
C LYS A 80 0.79 5.15 1.66
N GLU A 81 -0.40 4.60 1.45
CA GLU A 81 -0.76 3.28 1.96
C GLU A 81 -0.04 2.16 1.23
N LEU A 82 0.24 2.33 -0.07
CA LEU A 82 1.07 1.42 -0.85
C LEU A 82 2.51 1.39 -0.32
N LEU A 83 3.12 2.56 -0.06
CA LEU A 83 4.44 2.63 0.57
C LEU A 83 4.43 1.92 1.93
N MET A 84 3.50 2.29 2.81
CA MET A 84 3.40 1.69 4.14
C MET A 84 3.16 0.18 4.10
N GLY A 85 2.45 -0.32 3.08
CA GLY A 85 2.23 -1.74 2.84
C GLY A 85 3.48 -2.47 2.32
N LEU A 86 4.38 -1.78 1.61
CA LEU A 86 5.62 -2.35 1.07
C LEU A 86 6.74 -2.42 2.11
N LEU A 87 6.91 -1.38 2.94
CA LEU A 87 8.04 -1.27 3.89
C LEU A 87 8.27 -2.50 4.78
N PRO A 88 7.25 -3.23 5.28
CA PRO A 88 7.45 -4.42 6.11
C PRO A 88 8.16 -5.57 5.39
N PHE A 89 8.10 -5.62 4.06
CA PHE A 89 8.70 -6.68 3.24
C PHE A 89 10.10 -6.35 2.72
N LEU A 90 10.61 -5.16 3.04
CA LEU A 90 11.83 -4.60 2.47
C LEU A 90 12.96 -4.53 3.50
N ASP A 91 14.15 -4.96 3.08
CA ASP A 91 15.39 -4.77 3.83
C ASP A 91 15.83 -3.29 3.84
N ASN A 92 16.62 -2.89 4.84
CA ASN A 92 16.96 -1.49 5.07
C ASN A 92 17.62 -0.79 3.87
N VAL A 93 18.39 -1.52 3.06
CA VAL A 93 19.05 -0.99 1.85
C VAL A 93 17.99 -0.54 0.84
N ILE A 94 17.12 -1.45 0.41
CA ILE A 94 16.06 -1.16 -0.58
C ILE A 94 14.93 -0.30 0.01
N LYS A 95 14.71 -0.35 1.32
CA LYS A 95 13.73 0.47 2.03
C LYS A 95 14.00 1.96 1.85
N ASN A 96 15.25 2.39 2.02
CA ASN A 96 15.65 3.78 1.85
C ASN A 96 15.41 4.27 0.42
N GLU A 97 15.80 3.47 -0.57
CA GLU A 97 15.56 3.77 -1.99
C GLU A 97 14.06 3.87 -2.30
N THR A 98 13.26 2.93 -1.78
CA THR A 98 11.80 2.91 -1.99
C THR A 98 11.12 4.13 -1.40
N ILE A 99 11.56 4.61 -0.23
CA ILE A 99 11.04 5.84 0.40
C ILE A 99 11.39 7.06 -0.46
N GLN A 100 12.62 7.16 -0.97
CA GLN A 100 13.02 8.26 -1.85
C GLN A 100 12.22 8.26 -3.15
N LEU A 101 12.01 7.09 -3.75
CA LEU A 101 11.17 6.92 -4.93
C LEU A 101 9.72 7.36 -4.65
N ALA A 102 9.16 6.97 -3.51
CA ALA A 102 7.81 7.35 -3.13
C ALA A 102 7.68 8.88 -3.00
N ALA A 103 8.63 9.55 -2.33
CA ALA A 103 8.63 11.01 -2.22
C ALA A 103 8.76 11.69 -3.60
N HIS A 104 9.59 11.15 -4.49
CA HIS A 104 9.74 11.66 -5.85
C HIS A 104 8.42 11.54 -6.65
N TYR A 105 7.80 10.36 -6.64
CA TYR A 105 6.57 10.10 -7.40
C TYR A 105 5.35 10.79 -6.79
N GLU A 106 5.28 10.95 -5.47
CA GLU A 106 4.25 11.73 -4.80
C GLU A 106 4.30 13.20 -5.23
N ASN A 107 5.49 13.81 -5.27
CA ASN A 107 5.66 15.19 -5.74
C ASN A 107 5.23 15.34 -7.21
N ARG A 108 5.56 14.36 -8.07
CA ARG A 108 5.11 14.35 -9.47
C ARG A 108 3.61 14.17 -9.58
N LEU A 109 3.00 13.34 -8.75
CA LEU A 109 1.57 13.10 -8.70
C LEU A 109 0.78 14.38 -8.41
N ARG A 110 1.28 15.24 -7.51
CA ARG A 110 0.65 16.54 -7.21
C ARG A 110 0.77 17.57 -8.35
N LYS A 111 1.80 17.44 -9.19
CA LYS A 111 2.08 18.36 -10.31
C LYS A 111 1.50 17.87 -11.64
N GLY A 112 1.20 16.59 -11.75
CA GLY A 112 0.73 15.92 -12.97
C GLY A 112 -0.79 15.95 -13.11
N SER A 113 -1.26 15.63 -14.32
CA SER A 113 -2.70 15.59 -14.64
C SER A 113 -3.32 14.20 -14.51
N LYS A 114 -2.53 13.13 -14.62
CA LYS A 114 -3.02 11.73 -14.61
C LYS A 114 -2.30 10.91 -13.53
N ALA A 115 -2.97 10.74 -12.38
CA ALA A 115 -2.43 10.02 -11.22
C ALA A 115 -1.96 8.60 -11.53
N ILE A 116 -2.71 7.87 -12.38
CA ILE A 116 -2.40 6.48 -12.75
C ILE A 116 -0.98 6.30 -13.32
N PHE A 117 -0.48 7.27 -14.11
CA PHE A 117 0.86 7.18 -14.68
C PHE A 117 1.95 7.27 -13.61
N HIS A 118 1.74 8.09 -12.59
CA HIS A 118 2.70 8.26 -11.49
C HIS A 118 2.68 7.07 -10.54
N LEU A 119 1.49 6.52 -10.23
CA LEU A 119 1.34 5.32 -9.41
C LEU A 119 1.96 4.10 -10.08
N GLU A 120 1.66 3.87 -11.36
CA GLU A 120 2.24 2.77 -12.13
C GLU A 120 3.76 2.88 -12.23
N ALA A 121 4.27 4.08 -12.55
CA ALA A 121 5.71 4.30 -12.68
C ALA A 121 6.46 4.10 -11.34
N PHE A 122 5.84 4.46 -10.21
CA PHE A 122 6.37 4.13 -8.89
C PHE A 122 6.47 2.61 -8.70
N ILE A 123 5.38 1.89 -8.97
CA ILE A 123 5.32 0.42 -8.81
C ILE A 123 6.34 -0.27 -9.71
N ALA A 124 6.44 0.16 -10.98
CA ALA A 124 7.40 -0.39 -11.92
C ALA A 124 8.85 -0.22 -11.45
N HIS A 125 9.21 0.95 -10.90
CA HIS A 125 10.53 1.16 -10.31
C HIS A 125 10.77 0.30 -9.08
N VAL A 126 9.79 0.18 -8.19
CA VAL A 126 9.91 -0.70 -7.02
C VAL A 126 10.10 -2.15 -7.44
N MET A 127 9.31 -2.64 -8.41
CA MET A 127 9.48 -3.98 -8.97
C MET A 127 10.86 -4.20 -9.57
N PHE A 128 11.37 -3.23 -10.32
CA PHE A 128 12.71 -3.31 -10.92
C PHE A 128 13.81 -3.38 -9.84
N ASN A 129 13.80 -2.44 -8.88
CA ASN A 129 14.80 -2.40 -7.82
C ASN A 129 14.73 -3.66 -6.94
N TYR A 130 13.52 -4.12 -6.62
CA TYR A 130 13.32 -5.32 -5.79
C TYR A 130 13.79 -6.59 -6.48
N LYS A 131 13.47 -6.75 -7.78
CA LYS A 131 13.97 -7.88 -8.57
C LYS A 131 15.50 -7.87 -8.65
N ARG A 132 16.10 -6.71 -8.95
CA ARG A 132 17.56 -6.57 -8.99
C ARG A 132 18.20 -6.91 -7.65
N TYR A 133 17.64 -6.44 -6.54
CA TYR A 133 18.12 -6.74 -5.20
C TYR A 133 18.07 -8.24 -4.88
N ILE A 134 17.00 -8.93 -5.26
CA ILE A 134 16.91 -10.39 -5.11
C ILE A 134 17.96 -11.09 -5.97
N ASP A 135 18.10 -10.69 -7.23
CA ASP A 135 19.04 -11.33 -8.16
C ASP A 135 20.49 -11.15 -7.68
N GLU A 136 20.88 -9.95 -7.22
CA GLU A 136 22.20 -9.67 -6.63
C GLU A 136 22.43 -10.43 -5.31
N GLY A 137 21.43 -10.46 -4.43
CA GLY A 137 21.50 -11.23 -3.18
C GLY A 137 21.56 -12.75 -3.38
N ILE A 138 21.02 -13.28 -4.47
CA ILE A 138 21.18 -14.69 -4.84
C ILE A 138 22.62 -14.96 -5.31
N VAL A 139 23.23 -14.03 -6.05
CA VAL A 139 24.61 -14.16 -6.54
C VAL A 139 25.62 -14.12 -5.41
N ASP A 140 25.39 -13.32 -4.36
CA ASP A 140 26.28 -13.27 -3.18
C ASP A 140 26.20 -14.52 -2.28
N ASN A 141 25.17 -15.36 -2.46
CA ASN A 141 24.93 -16.58 -1.69
C ASN A 141 25.29 -17.89 -2.45
N LEU A 142 25.87 -17.79 -3.64
CA LEU A 142 26.36 -18.91 -4.48
C LEU A 142 27.89 -18.93 -4.55
#